data_AF-A0A7J6FEZ7-F1
#
_entry.id   AF-A0A7J6FEZ7-F1
#
_cell.length_a   1.000
_cell.length_b   1.000
_cell.length_c   1.000
_cell.angle_alpha   90.00
_cell.angle_beta   90.00
_cell.angle_gamma   90.00
#
_symmetry.space_group_name_H-M   'P 1'
#
loop_
_entity.id
_entity.type
_entity.pdbx_description
1 polymer ?
#
loop_
_entity_poly.entity_id
_entity_poly.type
_entity_poly.pdbx_seq_one_letter_code
_entity_poly.pdbx_strand_id
1 'polypeptide(L)'
;MGVGTSTFVIRWVNFLTMLLSVVVVVFGIWMSTHHDGCRRSLTFPILCLGGVIFFVSIIGFLGALKNSSILLWIYLIMLCFILIGILVFTVLAFIVTNNGSGHSVDGLRYKEYQLKDYSSWFLNQLNNTHNWKELKICLVKSEDCNNLSKKYKTLKQYKSAKLTPIEAGCCRPPSDCGYPAVNASFYDLSFHPVSSNEDCKLYKNSRQVKCYNCDSCKAGVAQYMKTEWRVVAIFNVALFLVLSMIYFVGCCARRNASRSQSKT
;
A
#
# COMPACT_ATOMS: atom_id res chain seq x y z
N MET A 1 38.37 10.27 -21.44
CA MET A 1 37.91 11.09 -20.29
C MET A 1 36.74 10.49 -19.48
N GLY A 2 36.17 9.31 -19.81
CA GLY A 2 34.97 8.78 -19.11
C GLY A 2 35.18 7.60 -18.13
N VAL A 3 36.42 7.27 -17.75
CA VAL A 3 36.70 6.05 -16.96
C VAL A 3 36.47 6.25 -15.46
N GLY A 4 36.75 7.45 -14.93
CA GLY A 4 36.58 7.75 -13.50
C GLY A 4 35.17 8.17 -13.12
N THR A 5 34.37 8.71 -14.05
CA THR A 5 33.06 9.30 -13.74
C THR A 5 31.99 8.24 -13.44
N SER A 6 31.91 7.15 -14.22
CA SER A 6 30.90 6.11 -13.99
C SER A 6 31.12 5.31 -12.72
N THR A 7 32.38 4.94 -12.42
CA THR A 7 32.74 4.25 -11.16
C THR A 7 32.58 5.17 -9.94
N PHE A 8 32.90 6.47 -10.08
CA PHE A 8 32.64 7.46 -9.04
C PHE A 8 31.14 7.60 -8.74
N VAL A 9 30.29 7.69 -9.76
CA VAL A 9 28.84 7.76 -9.60
C VAL A 9 28.30 6.51 -8.91
N ILE A 10 28.69 5.31 -9.35
CA ILE A 10 28.24 4.05 -8.73
C ILE A 10 28.67 3.99 -7.26
N ARG A 11 29.90 4.42 -6.95
CA ARG A 11 30.41 4.45 -5.57
C ARG A 11 29.55 5.35 -4.68
N TRP A 12 29.29 6.59 -5.09
CA TRP A 12 28.51 7.54 -4.29
C TRP A 12 27.05 7.15 -4.16
N VAL A 13 26.44 6.68 -5.25
CA VAL A 13 25.05 6.22 -5.23
C VAL A 13 24.90 5.04 -4.28
N ASN A 14 25.75 4.00 -4.38
CA ASN A 14 25.65 2.84 -3.49
C ASN A 14 26.00 3.17 -2.03
N PHE A 15 26.89 4.13 -1.79
CA PHE A 15 27.17 4.62 -0.43
C PHE A 15 25.96 5.33 0.18
N LEU A 16 25.30 6.20 -0.59
CA LEU A 16 24.12 6.92 -0.13
C LEU A 16 22.93 5.98 0.07
N THR A 17 22.71 5.01 -0.83
CA THR A 17 21.64 4.02 -0.67
C THR A 17 21.89 3.11 0.52
N MET A 18 23.15 2.78 0.83
CA MET A 18 23.52 2.05 2.04
C MET A 18 23.11 2.84 3.28
N LEU A 19 23.46 4.12 3.38
CA LEU A 19 23.09 4.98 4.51
C LEU A 19 21.57 5.10 4.66
N LEU A 20 20.86 5.31 3.55
CA LEU A 20 19.40 5.37 3.53
C LEU A 20 18.77 4.05 4.01
N SER A 21 19.29 2.91 3.57
CA SER A 21 18.77 1.60 3.95
C SER A 21 18.96 1.32 5.45
N VAL A 22 20.08 1.75 6.04
CA VAL A 22 20.29 1.68 7.49
C VAL A 22 19.26 2.52 8.23
N VAL A 23 19.01 3.75 7.78
CA VAL A 23 17.96 4.61 8.38
C VAL A 23 16.59 3.95 8.31
N VAL A 24 16.23 3.36 7.16
CA VAL A 24 14.95 2.65 6.97
C VAL A 24 14.84 1.45 7.91
N VAL A 25 15.90 0.64 8.05
CA VAL A 25 15.91 -0.54 8.93
C VAL A 25 15.80 -0.13 10.39
N VAL A 26 16.57 0.88 10.83
CA VAL A 26 16.51 1.40 12.21
C VAL A 26 15.13 1.96 12.53
N PHE A 27 14.56 2.76 11.63
CA PHE A 27 13.21 3.27 11.77
C PHE A 27 12.17 2.14 11.81
N GLY A 28 12.33 1.12 10.96
CA GLY A 28 11.48 -0.07 10.97
C GLY A 28 11.52 -0.81 12.30
N ILE A 29 12.72 -1.04 12.87
CA ILE A 29 12.88 -1.68 14.18
C ILE A 29 12.23 -0.83 15.27
N TRP A 30 12.47 0.49 15.29
CA TRP A 30 11.85 1.41 16.24
C TRP A 30 10.31 1.36 16.16
N MET A 31 9.76 1.32 14.95
CA MET A 31 8.34 1.22 14.69
C MET A 31 7.75 -0.11 15.20
N SER A 32 8.53 -1.19 15.12
CA SER A 32 8.16 -2.53 15.61
C SER A 32 8.06 -2.61 17.14
N THR A 33 8.88 -1.83 17.85
CA THR A 33 8.97 -1.91 19.32
C THR A 33 7.92 -1.07 20.05
N HIS A 34 7.36 -0.04 19.43
CA HIS A 34 6.52 0.95 20.12
C HIS A 34 5.01 0.88 19.82
N HIS A 35 4.54 0.06 18.87
CA HIS A 35 3.13 0.09 18.44
C HIS A 35 2.49 -1.27 18.16
N ASP A 36 1.15 -1.30 18.30
CA ASP A 36 0.23 -2.44 18.19
C ASP A 36 0.52 -3.40 17.02
N GLY A 37 0.10 -4.68 17.18
CA GLY A 37 0.40 -5.79 16.25
C GLY A 37 0.10 -5.55 14.76
N CYS A 38 -0.79 -4.61 14.43
CA CYS A 38 -1.05 -4.14 13.07
C CYS A 38 0.19 -3.55 12.38
N ARG A 39 0.96 -2.69 13.07
CA ARG A 39 2.18 -2.13 12.49
C ARG A 39 3.27 -3.18 12.34
N ARG A 40 3.34 -4.16 13.23
CA ARG A 40 4.32 -5.26 13.13
C ARG A 40 4.19 -6.05 11.82
N SER A 41 2.96 -6.30 11.36
CA SER A 41 2.70 -6.97 10.07
C SER A 41 3.18 -6.14 8.87
N LEU A 42 3.00 -4.82 8.92
CA LEU A 42 3.49 -3.87 7.90
C LEU A 42 5.01 -3.60 7.98
N THR A 43 5.60 -3.72 9.17
CA THR A 43 7.03 -3.46 9.38
C THR A 43 7.91 -4.58 8.81
N PHE A 44 7.48 -5.84 8.90
CA PHE A 44 8.25 -6.98 8.38
C PHE A 44 8.63 -6.86 6.90
N PRO A 45 7.72 -6.55 5.95
CA PRO A 45 8.09 -6.38 4.55
C PRO A 45 9.04 -5.18 4.34
N ILE A 46 8.92 -4.12 5.13
CA ILE A 46 9.83 -2.95 5.07
C ILE A 46 11.24 -3.34 5.50
N LEU A 47 11.38 -4.13 6.58
CA LEU A 47 12.67 -4.63 7.06
C LEU A 47 13.34 -5.55 6.05
N CYS A 48 12.58 -6.47 5.44
CA CYS A 48 13.06 -7.36 4.40
C CYS A 48 13.58 -6.56 3.19
N LEU A 49 12.79 -5.58 2.72
CA LEU A 49 13.17 -4.70 1.63
C LEU A 49 14.44 -3.90 1.95
N GLY A 50 14.52 -3.30 3.14
CA GLY A 50 15.69 -2.56 3.59
C GLY A 50 16.95 -3.43 3.64
N GLY A 51 16.85 -4.67 4.12
CA GLY A 51 17.96 -5.63 4.16
C GLY A 51 18.48 -6.00 2.77
N VAL A 52 17.58 -6.25 1.81
CA VAL A 52 17.98 -6.56 0.42
C VAL A 52 18.70 -5.37 -0.21
N ILE A 53 18.17 -4.14 -0.04
CA ILE A 53 18.79 -2.92 -0.57
C ILE A 53 20.19 -2.70 0.03
N PHE A 54 20.33 -2.91 1.34
CA PHE A 54 21.62 -2.81 2.03
C PHE A 54 22.65 -3.78 1.46
N PHE A 55 22.27 -5.05 1.30
CA PHE A 55 23.16 -6.09 0.75
C PHE A 55 23.62 -5.77 -0.68
N VAL A 56 22.69 -5.38 -1.55
CA VAL A 56 23.02 -5.00 -2.94
C VAL A 56 23.90 -3.76 -2.99
N SER A 57 23.66 -2.79 -2.11
CA SER A 57 24.47 -1.56 -2.01
C SER A 57 25.91 -1.85 -1.60
N ILE A 58 26.14 -2.80 -0.68
CA ILE A 58 27.50 -3.22 -0.28
C ILE A 58 28.25 -3.82 -1.47
N ILE A 59 27.62 -4.74 -2.22
CA ILE A 59 28.24 -5.38 -3.38
C ILE A 59 28.58 -4.33 -4.44
N GLY A 60 27.66 -3.40 -4.73
CA GLY A 60 27.88 -2.32 -5.68
C GLY A 60 29.03 -1.39 -5.27
N PHE A 61 29.09 -1.02 -3.99
CA PHE A 61 30.14 -0.17 -3.44
C PHE A 61 31.52 -0.86 -3.48
N LEU A 62 31.63 -2.11 -3.01
CA LEU A 62 32.87 -2.88 -3.04
C LEU A 62 33.33 -3.17 -4.47
N GLY A 63 32.39 -3.41 -5.40
CA GLY A 63 32.69 -3.64 -6.81
C GLY A 63 33.28 -2.41 -7.49
N ALA A 64 32.74 -1.23 -7.20
CA ALA A 64 33.26 0.04 -7.69
C ALA A 64 34.61 0.41 -7.03
N LEU A 65 34.79 0.15 -5.74
CA LEU A 65 36.04 0.43 -5.02
C LEU A 65 37.22 -0.41 -5.53
N LYS A 66 37.02 -1.71 -5.69
CA LYS A 66 38.08 -2.64 -6.13
C LYS A 66 38.21 -2.71 -7.66
N ASN A 67 37.38 -1.97 -8.39
CA ASN A 67 37.26 -2.04 -9.86
C ASN A 67 37.18 -3.49 -10.38
N SER A 68 36.51 -4.36 -9.61
CA SER A 68 36.49 -5.80 -9.86
C SER A 68 35.35 -6.15 -10.80
N SER A 69 35.70 -6.63 -12.00
CA SER A 69 34.74 -7.02 -13.03
C SER A 69 33.73 -8.06 -12.54
N ILE A 70 34.14 -9.00 -11.68
CA ILE A 70 33.30 -10.08 -11.15
C ILE A 70 32.24 -9.50 -10.20
N LEU A 71 32.64 -8.66 -9.24
CA LEU A 71 31.69 -8.06 -8.28
C LEU A 71 30.70 -7.14 -8.98
N LEU A 72 31.16 -6.37 -9.98
CA LEU A 72 30.28 -5.52 -10.77
C LEU A 72 29.28 -6.33 -11.61
N TRP A 73 29.69 -7.51 -12.07
CA TRP A 73 28.81 -8.43 -12.80
C TRP A 73 27.72 -9.02 -11.89
N ILE A 74 28.09 -9.47 -10.68
CA ILE A 74 27.13 -9.91 -9.66
C ILE A 74 26.15 -8.78 -9.31
N TYR A 75 26.65 -7.56 -9.10
CA TYR A 75 25.82 -6.38 -8.84
C TYR A 75 24.80 -6.15 -9.96
N LEU A 76 25.22 -6.19 -11.22
CA LEU A 76 24.32 -6.00 -12.37
C LEU A 76 23.26 -7.10 -12.47
N ILE A 77 23.62 -8.36 -12.21
CA ILE A 77 22.66 -9.47 -12.21
C ILE A 77 21.60 -9.28 -11.13
N MET A 78 22.03 -8.96 -9.90
CA MET A 78 21.10 -8.69 -8.80
C MET A 78 20.19 -7.51 -9.12
N LEU A 79 20.75 -6.43 -9.69
CA LEU A 79 19.98 -5.25 -10.09
C LEU A 79 18.97 -5.57 -11.21
N CYS A 80 19.33 -6.45 -12.15
CA CYS A 80 18.43 -6.93 -13.20
C CYS A 80 17.23 -7.70 -12.63
N PHE A 81 17.47 -8.63 -11.70
CA PHE A 81 16.39 -9.36 -11.02
C PHE A 81 15.47 -8.43 -10.23
N ILE A 82 16.02 -7.40 -9.57
CA ILE A 82 15.24 -6.38 -8.87
C ILE A 82 14.36 -5.60 -9.87
N LEU A 83 14.91 -5.18 -11.01
CA LEU A 83 14.14 -4.48 -12.05
C LEU A 83 12.98 -5.33 -12.59
N ILE A 84 13.23 -6.61 -12.87
CA ILE A 84 12.19 -7.56 -13.30
C ILE A 84 11.13 -7.71 -12.20
N GLY A 85 11.55 -7.88 -10.95
CA GLY A 85 10.63 -8.00 -9.81
C GLY A 85 9.74 -6.77 -9.63
N ILE A 86 10.32 -5.56 -9.71
CA ILE A 86 9.57 -4.30 -9.66
C ILE A 86 8.57 -4.23 -10.81
N LEU A 87 8.98 -4.56 -12.03
CA LEU A 87 8.12 -4.52 -13.20
C LEU A 87 6.93 -5.50 -13.04
N VAL A 88 7.18 -6.75 -12.67
CA VAL A 88 6.12 -7.74 -12.44
C VAL A 88 5.17 -7.29 -11.34
N PHE A 89 5.71 -6.81 -10.21
CA PHE A 89 4.89 -6.31 -9.11
C PHE A 89 4.03 -5.12 -9.52
N THR A 90 4.57 -4.14 -10.25
CA THR A 90 3.80 -2.97 -10.71
C THR A 90 2.67 -3.36 -11.63
N VAL A 91 2.91 -4.25 -12.60
CA VAL A 91 1.86 -4.75 -13.52
C VAL A 91 0.76 -5.47 -12.74
N LEU A 92 1.12 -6.38 -11.82
CA LEU A 92 0.14 -7.08 -10.98
C LEU A 92 -0.64 -6.11 -10.10
N ALA A 93 0.02 -5.11 -9.51
CA ALA A 93 -0.63 -4.08 -8.70
C ALA A 93 -1.66 -3.28 -9.53
N PHE A 94 -1.34 -2.92 -10.78
CA PHE A 94 -2.30 -2.26 -11.67
C PHE A 94 -3.47 -3.16 -12.05
N ILE A 95 -3.23 -4.44 -12.36
CA ILE A 95 -4.31 -5.41 -12.67
C ILE A 95 -5.27 -5.55 -11.48
N VAL A 96 -4.73 -5.78 -10.28
CA VAL A 96 -5.52 -5.97 -9.06
C VAL A 96 -6.29 -4.70 -8.69
N THR A 97 -5.72 -3.51 -8.97
CA THR A 97 -6.32 -2.21 -8.66
C THR A 97 -7.06 -1.58 -9.85
N ASN A 98 -7.26 -2.28 -10.96
CA ASN A 98 -8.03 -1.73 -12.07
C ASN A 98 -9.53 -1.69 -11.71
N ASN A 99 -10.04 -2.80 -11.18
CA ASN A 99 -11.46 -3.02 -10.90
C ASN A 99 -11.93 -2.28 -9.63
N GLY A 100 -13.21 -1.94 -9.58
CA GLY A 100 -13.86 -1.29 -8.44
C GLY A 100 -13.92 0.22 -8.57
N SER A 101 -15.12 0.78 -8.69
CA SER A 101 -15.37 2.22 -8.63
C SER A 101 -16.50 2.46 -7.65
N GLY A 102 -16.33 3.43 -6.74
CA GLY A 102 -17.43 3.78 -5.84
C GLY A 102 -18.63 4.33 -6.62
N HIS A 103 -19.81 3.87 -6.25
CA HIS A 103 -21.11 4.27 -6.80
C HIS A 103 -21.57 5.58 -6.16
N SER A 104 -22.09 6.49 -6.96
CA SER A 104 -22.77 7.70 -6.47
C SER A 104 -24.20 7.37 -6.09
N VAL A 105 -24.64 7.88 -4.95
CA VAL A 105 -26.03 7.77 -4.49
C VAL A 105 -26.67 9.15 -4.51
N ASP A 106 -27.90 9.23 -4.99
CA ASP A 106 -28.63 10.50 -5.11
C ASP A 106 -28.76 11.21 -3.77
N GLY A 107 -28.41 12.50 -3.76
CA GLY A 107 -28.44 13.33 -2.54
C GLY A 107 -27.27 13.11 -1.57
N LEU A 108 -26.28 12.30 -1.92
CA LEU A 108 -25.04 12.10 -1.15
C LEU A 108 -23.79 12.48 -1.98
N ARG A 109 -22.87 13.23 -1.37
CA ARG A 109 -21.62 13.65 -2.04
C ARG A 109 -20.51 12.58 -2.00
N TYR A 110 -20.59 11.66 -1.05
CA TYR A 110 -19.62 10.57 -0.89
C TYR A 110 -20.09 9.33 -1.64
N LYS A 111 -19.13 8.43 -1.93
CA LYS A 111 -19.37 7.22 -2.73
C LYS A 111 -19.62 6.01 -1.84
N GLU A 112 -20.45 5.10 -2.32
CA GLU A 112 -20.66 3.78 -1.73
C GLU A 112 -19.87 2.72 -2.49
N TYR A 113 -19.44 1.67 -1.80
CA TYR A 113 -18.56 0.66 -2.35
C TYR A 113 -19.21 -0.70 -2.20
N GLN A 114 -19.27 -1.45 -3.30
CA GLN A 114 -19.76 -2.83 -3.28
C GLN A 114 -18.59 -3.78 -3.43
N LEU A 115 -18.58 -4.83 -2.61
CA LEU A 115 -17.46 -5.78 -2.56
C LEU A 115 -17.27 -6.50 -3.91
N LYS A 116 -18.37 -6.77 -4.62
CA LYS A 116 -18.41 -7.46 -5.92
C LYS A 116 -17.69 -6.72 -7.06
N ASP A 117 -17.47 -5.41 -6.93
CA ASP A 117 -16.81 -4.62 -7.97
C ASP A 117 -15.29 -4.79 -7.97
N TYR A 118 -14.73 -5.37 -6.91
CA TYR A 118 -13.29 -5.55 -6.75
C TYR A 118 -12.78 -6.85 -7.36
N SER A 119 -11.46 -6.92 -7.61
CA SER A 119 -10.84 -8.11 -8.19
C SER A 119 -10.99 -9.35 -7.28
N SER A 120 -10.97 -10.53 -7.89
CA SER A 120 -11.08 -11.83 -7.20
C SER A 120 -10.03 -11.99 -6.08
N TRP A 121 -8.87 -11.37 -6.23
CA TRP A 121 -7.85 -11.33 -5.18
C TRP A 121 -8.34 -10.64 -3.90
N PHE A 122 -8.96 -9.47 -4.00
CA PHE A 122 -9.53 -8.77 -2.84
C PHE A 122 -10.67 -9.58 -2.21
N LEU A 123 -11.53 -10.19 -3.04
CA LEU A 123 -12.60 -11.06 -2.56
C LEU A 123 -12.06 -12.21 -1.72
N ASN A 124 -11.06 -12.94 -2.23
CA ASN A 124 -10.47 -14.07 -1.52
C ASN A 124 -9.78 -13.63 -0.22
N GLN A 125 -9.09 -12.49 -0.23
CA GLN A 125 -8.38 -11.97 0.94
C GLN A 125 -9.34 -11.50 2.04
N LEU A 126 -10.47 -10.87 1.67
CA LEU A 126 -11.44 -10.30 2.60
C LEU A 126 -12.54 -11.28 3.02
N ASN A 127 -12.80 -12.33 2.24
CA ASN A 127 -13.76 -13.37 2.60
C ASN A 127 -13.16 -14.40 3.57
N ASN A 128 -11.83 -14.53 3.61
CA ASN A 128 -11.16 -15.37 4.59
C ASN A 128 -11.26 -14.76 6.00
N THR A 129 -11.97 -15.43 6.91
CA THR A 129 -12.25 -14.96 8.29
C THR A 129 -10.98 -14.64 9.08
N HIS A 130 -9.91 -15.42 8.91
CA HIS A 130 -8.66 -15.18 9.62
C HIS A 130 -8.00 -13.88 9.15
N ASN A 131 -7.84 -13.73 7.84
CA ASN A 131 -7.21 -12.55 7.23
C ASN A 131 -8.05 -11.29 7.49
N TRP A 132 -9.38 -11.40 7.40
CA TRP A 132 -10.27 -10.30 7.70
C TRP A 132 -10.15 -9.84 9.15
N LYS A 133 -10.03 -10.76 10.11
CA LYS A 133 -9.89 -10.40 11.53
C LYS A 133 -8.64 -9.54 11.76
N GLU A 134 -7.50 -9.92 11.18
CA GLU A 134 -6.27 -9.13 11.27
C GLU A 134 -6.38 -7.78 10.56
N LEU A 135 -6.87 -7.75 9.33
CA LEU A 135 -7.06 -6.52 8.55
C LEU A 135 -8.03 -5.57 9.23
N LYS A 136 -9.13 -6.08 9.78
CA LYS A 136 -10.14 -5.29 10.49
C LYS A 136 -9.55 -4.63 11.73
N ILE A 137 -8.83 -5.37 12.57
CA ILE A 137 -8.17 -4.81 13.77
C ILE A 137 -7.19 -3.70 13.37
N CYS A 138 -6.55 -3.83 12.21
CA CYS A 138 -5.53 -2.92 11.74
C CYS A 138 -6.08 -1.65 11.07
N LEU A 139 -7.11 -1.79 10.23
CA LEU A 139 -7.60 -0.72 9.36
C LEU A 139 -8.91 -0.10 9.85
N VAL A 140 -9.75 -0.84 10.57
CA VAL A 140 -11.07 -0.38 11.01
C VAL A 140 -10.98 0.07 12.47
N LYS A 141 -10.77 1.37 12.68
CA LYS A 141 -10.78 1.97 14.01
C LYS A 141 -12.18 2.42 14.38
N SER A 142 -12.67 1.93 15.52
CA SER A 142 -13.99 2.31 16.04
C SER A 142 -14.08 3.80 16.40
N GLU A 143 -12.94 4.42 16.72
CA GLU A 143 -12.83 5.85 17.01
C GLU A 143 -13.18 6.73 15.80
N ASP A 144 -12.75 6.35 14.59
CA ASP A 144 -13.07 7.09 13.36
C ASP A 144 -14.59 7.16 13.16
N CYS A 145 -15.26 6.03 13.38
CA CYS A 145 -16.71 5.94 13.33
C CYS A 145 -17.43 6.70 14.46
N ASN A 146 -16.82 6.85 15.64
CA ASN A 146 -17.40 7.58 16.76
C ASN A 146 -17.21 9.09 16.62
N ASN A 147 -16.11 9.52 15.99
CA ASN A 147 -15.81 10.92 15.75
C ASN A 147 -16.64 11.53 14.62
N LEU A 148 -17.28 10.70 13.79
CA LEU A 148 -18.14 11.15 12.69
C LEU A 148 -19.29 12.06 13.15
N SER A 149 -19.94 11.73 14.26
CA SER A 149 -21.00 12.56 14.86
C SER A 149 -20.47 13.85 15.49
N LYS A 150 -19.22 13.85 15.98
CA LYS A 150 -18.56 15.06 16.49
C LYS A 150 -18.16 16.00 15.34
N LYS A 151 -17.72 15.42 14.22
CA LYS A 151 -17.25 16.14 13.03
C LYS A 151 -18.39 16.74 12.22
N TYR A 152 -19.50 16.01 12.10
CA TYR A 152 -20.68 16.43 11.33
C TYR A 152 -21.92 16.49 12.22
N LYS A 153 -22.20 17.70 12.73
CA LYS A 153 -23.30 17.94 13.68
C LYS A 153 -24.68 17.93 13.02
N THR A 154 -24.77 18.31 11.75
CA THR A 154 -26.04 18.39 11.01
C THR A 154 -26.10 17.36 9.89
N LEU A 155 -27.31 16.86 9.60
CA LEU A 155 -27.53 15.90 8.51
C LEU A 155 -27.14 16.49 7.15
N LYS A 156 -27.36 17.80 6.93
CA LYS A 156 -26.96 18.49 5.70
C LYS A 156 -25.43 18.48 5.53
N GLN A 157 -24.67 18.77 6.59
CA GLN A 157 -23.21 18.69 6.56
C GLN A 157 -22.75 17.25 6.29
N TYR A 158 -23.36 16.27 6.94
CA TYR A 158 -23.05 14.85 6.74
C TYR A 158 -23.30 14.38 5.31
N LYS A 159 -24.44 14.74 4.69
CA LYS A 159 -24.73 14.39 3.29
C LYS A 159 -23.73 15.00 2.31
N SER A 160 -23.19 16.17 2.63
CA SER A 160 -22.17 16.88 1.84
C SER A 160 -20.72 16.52 2.23
N ALA A 161 -20.52 15.64 3.21
CA ALA A 161 -19.22 15.36 3.78
C ALA A 161 -18.34 14.53 2.83
N LYS A 162 -17.02 14.74 2.94
CA LYS A 162 -16.02 13.89 2.31
C LYS A 162 -15.61 12.80 3.29
N LEU A 163 -16.31 11.67 3.23
CA LEU A 163 -15.99 10.49 4.05
C LEU A 163 -14.83 9.72 3.42
N THR A 164 -14.01 9.11 4.27
CA THR A 164 -13.04 8.09 3.82
C THR A 164 -13.78 6.82 3.39
N PRO A 165 -13.16 5.95 2.55
CA PRO A 165 -13.81 4.70 2.15
C PRO A 165 -14.20 3.80 3.33
N ILE A 166 -13.41 3.81 4.41
CA ILE A 166 -13.69 3.07 5.64
C ILE A 166 -14.85 3.72 6.41
N GLU A 167 -14.88 5.05 6.51
CA GLU A 167 -16.01 5.75 7.14
C GLU A 167 -17.33 5.48 6.40
N ALA A 168 -17.30 5.50 5.07
CA ALA A 168 -18.47 5.26 4.23
C ALA A 168 -18.93 3.79 4.26
N GLY A 169 -18.01 2.82 4.29
CA GLY A 169 -18.35 1.40 4.26
C GLY A 169 -18.64 0.75 5.62
N CYS A 170 -17.97 1.20 6.69
CA CYS A 170 -17.99 0.52 8.00
C CYS A 170 -18.86 1.23 9.06
N CYS A 171 -19.03 2.55 8.96
CA CYS A 171 -19.67 3.32 10.02
C CYS A 171 -21.19 3.51 9.84
N ARG A 172 -21.71 3.19 8.65
CA ARG A 172 -23.11 3.38 8.26
C ARG A 172 -23.68 2.10 7.61
N PRO A 173 -25.01 1.92 7.58
CA PRO A 173 -25.63 0.88 6.78
C PRO A 173 -25.61 1.28 5.28
N PRO A 174 -25.69 0.29 4.37
CA PRO A 174 -25.94 0.52 2.94
C PRO A 174 -27.17 1.39 2.70
N SER A 175 -27.16 2.24 1.68
CA SER A 175 -28.36 3.05 1.34
C SER A 175 -29.56 2.20 0.99
N ASP A 176 -29.35 1.03 0.37
CA ASP A 176 -30.41 0.10 -0.04
C ASP A 176 -31.24 -0.43 1.14
N CYS A 177 -30.73 -0.35 2.37
CA CYS A 177 -31.49 -0.75 3.55
C CYS A 177 -32.67 0.18 3.85
N GLY A 178 -32.60 1.46 3.43
CA GLY A 178 -33.68 2.42 3.61
C GLY A 178 -33.85 2.99 5.03
N TYR A 179 -32.93 2.74 5.95
CA TYR A 179 -33.01 3.27 7.32
C TYR A 179 -32.87 4.80 7.34
N PRO A 180 -33.82 5.56 7.95
CA PRO A 180 -33.70 7.01 8.03
C PRO A 180 -32.56 7.41 8.98
N ALA A 181 -31.69 8.30 8.52
CA ALA A 181 -30.57 8.80 9.31
C ALA A 181 -31.06 9.87 10.30
N VAL A 182 -30.99 9.57 11.61
CA VAL A 182 -31.29 10.52 12.67
C VAL A 182 -30.07 11.44 12.90
N ASN A 183 -28.87 10.86 12.91
CA ASN A 183 -27.59 11.55 13.06
C ASN A 183 -26.51 10.86 12.22
N ALA A 184 -25.33 11.48 12.09
CA ALA A 184 -24.19 10.93 11.33
C ALA A 184 -23.66 9.56 11.83
N SER A 185 -24.13 9.07 12.98
CA SER A 185 -23.74 7.76 13.54
C SER A 185 -24.91 6.94 14.05
N PHE A 186 -26.15 7.39 13.82
CA PHE A 186 -27.35 6.75 14.36
C PHE A 186 -28.47 6.75 13.33
N TYR A 187 -29.05 5.58 13.10
CA TYR A 187 -30.11 5.34 12.12
C TYR A 187 -31.33 4.78 12.83
N ASP A 188 -32.54 5.11 12.36
CA ASP A 188 -33.75 4.53 12.94
C ASP A 188 -33.97 3.11 12.39
N LEU A 189 -33.82 2.11 13.26
CA LEU A 189 -33.94 0.68 12.93
C LEU A 189 -35.36 0.15 13.15
N SER A 190 -36.31 0.97 13.59
CA SER A 190 -37.72 0.58 13.72
C SER A 190 -38.41 0.37 12.37
N PHE A 191 -37.82 0.88 11.28
CA PHE A 191 -38.29 0.68 9.92
C PHE A 191 -37.83 -0.69 9.39
N HIS A 192 -38.72 -1.39 8.67
CA HIS A 192 -38.35 -2.62 7.99
C HIS A 192 -37.35 -2.33 6.86
N PRO A 193 -36.25 -3.10 6.75
CA PRO A 193 -35.31 -2.91 5.66
C PRO A 193 -36.00 -3.16 4.33
N VAL A 194 -35.85 -2.21 3.40
CA VAL A 194 -36.47 -2.28 2.07
C VAL A 194 -35.80 -3.36 1.20
N SER A 195 -34.54 -3.67 1.51
CA SER A 195 -33.70 -4.62 0.77
C SER A 195 -33.54 -5.95 1.50
N SER A 196 -33.39 -7.03 0.72
CA SER A 196 -33.03 -8.37 1.18
C SER A 196 -31.54 -8.52 1.52
N ASN A 197 -30.75 -7.44 1.40
CA ASN A 197 -29.32 -7.44 1.67
C ASN A 197 -29.00 -7.86 3.12
N GLU A 198 -28.10 -8.82 3.28
CA GLU A 198 -27.68 -9.36 4.58
C GLU A 198 -26.97 -8.31 5.44
N ASP A 199 -26.29 -7.35 4.83
CA ASP A 199 -25.65 -6.22 5.52
C ASP A 199 -26.66 -5.42 6.36
N CYS A 200 -27.91 -5.32 5.92
CA CYS A 200 -28.97 -4.62 6.67
C CYS A 200 -29.31 -5.33 8.00
N LYS A 201 -29.18 -6.66 8.04
CA LYS A 201 -29.42 -7.46 9.26
C LYS A 201 -28.21 -7.45 10.20
N LEU A 202 -27.01 -7.33 9.65
CA LEU A 202 -25.76 -7.31 10.41
C LEU A 202 -25.51 -5.96 11.09
N TYR A 203 -25.99 -4.87 10.50
CA TYR A 203 -25.81 -3.53 11.04
C TYR A 203 -26.51 -3.33 12.41
N LYS A 204 -25.82 -2.70 13.35
CA LYS A 204 -26.39 -2.26 14.64
C LYS A 204 -25.90 -0.86 15.04
N ASN A 205 -26.76 -0.06 15.69
CA ASN A 205 -26.41 1.25 16.28
C ASN A 205 -25.53 1.15 17.55
N SER A 206 -24.62 0.18 17.64
CA SER A 206 -23.69 0.05 18.76
C SER A 206 -22.28 0.37 18.32
N ARG A 207 -21.53 1.06 19.19
CA ARG A 207 -20.15 1.52 18.90
C ARG A 207 -19.20 0.38 18.53
N GLN A 208 -19.47 -0.82 19.06
CA GLN A 208 -18.62 -2.00 18.93
C GLN A 208 -18.99 -2.92 17.75
N VAL A 209 -20.19 -2.81 17.19
CA VAL A 209 -20.65 -3.71 16.12
C VAL A 209 -20.73 -2.99 14.77
N LYS A 210 -21.38 -1.81 14.73
CA LYS A 210 -21.68 -1.04 13.50
C LYS A 210 -21.89 -1.97 12.29
N CYS A 211 -21.26 -1.68 11.14
CA CYS A 211 -21.21 -2.57 9.99
C CYS A 211 -19.82 -3.25 9.87
N TYR A 212 -19.09 -3.45 10.98
CA TYR A 212 -17.69 -3.92 10.91
C TYR A 212 -17.51 -5.33 10.37
N ASN A 213 -18.59 -6.11 10.19
CA ASN A 213 -18.55 -7.43 9.55
C ASN A 213 -19.34 -7.49 8.25
N CYS A 214 -19.86 -6.35 7.78
CA CYS A 214 -20.61 -6.24 6.53
C CYS A 214 -19.69 -6.32 5.31
N ASP A 215 -20.24 -6.73 4.18
CA ASP A 215 -19.52 -6.70 2.89
C ASP A 215 -19.26 -5.28 2.43
N SER A 216 -20.14 -4.33 2.78
CA SER A 216 -19.91 -2.89 2.57
C SER A 216 -18.65 -2.37 3.29
N CYS A 217 -18.35 -2.90 4.48
CA CYS A 217 -17.14 -2.53 5.21
C CYS A 217 -15.89 -3.16 4.58
N LYS A 218 -15.98 -4.42 4.16
CA LYS A 218 -14.92 -5.08 3.38
C LYS A 218 -14.64 -4.31 2.09
N ALA A 219 -15.67 -3.83 1.40
CA ALA A 219 -15.54 -3.01 0.19
C ALA A 219 -14.84 -1.67 0.47
N GLY A 220 -15.19 -1.00 1.58
CA GLY A 220 -14.48 0.20 2.04
C GLY A 220 -12.99 -0.04 2.31
N VAL A 221 -12.66 -1.18 2.92
CA VAL A 221 -11.26 -1.61 3.13
C VAL A 221 -10.56 -1.92 1.80
N ALA A 222 -11.23 -2.62 0.88
CA ALA A 222 -10.70 -2.90 -0.46
C ALA A 222 -10.37 -1.60 -1.22
N GLN A 223 -11.25 -0.60 -1.14
CA GLN A 223 -11.02 0.71 -1.74
C GLN A 223 -9.83 1.44 -1.11
N TYR A 224 -9.72 1.40 0.22
CA TYR A 224 -8.60 2.00 0.93
C TYR A 224 -7.28 1.37 0.48
N MET A 225 -7.19 0.03 0.53
CA MET A 225 -6.02 -0.71 0.07
C MET A 225 -5.70 -0.43 -1.40
N LYS A 226 -6.71 -0.41 -2.28
CA LYS A 226 -6.56 -0.05 -3.68
C LYS A 226 -5.89 1.31 -3.87
N THR A 227 -6.33 2.31 -3.10
CA THR A 227 -5.80 3.68 -3.20
C THR A 227 -4.33 3.72 -2.77
N GLU A 228 -4.00 3.09 -1.65
CA GLU A 228 -2.63 2.98 -1.16
C GLU A 228 -1.72 2.22 -2.16
N TRP A 229 -2.21 1.12 -2.72
CA TRP A 229 -1.46 0.34 -3.71
C TRP A 229 -1.19 1.12 -5.00
N ARG A 230 -2.11 1.98 -5.44
CA ARG A 230 -1.87 2.88 -6.58
C ARG A 230 -0.78 3.91 -6.27
N VAL A 231 -0.76 4.47 -5.07
CA VAL A 231 0.30 5.39 -4.63
C VAL A 231 1.66 4.66 -4.65
N VAL A 232 1.73 3.46 -4.08
CA VAL A 232 2.93 2.61 -4.11
C VAL A 232 3.35 2.28 -5.54
N ALA A 233 2.42 1.96 -6.43
CA ALA A 233 2.72 1.69 -7.83
C ALA A 233 3.35 2.89 -8.54
N ILE A 234 2.87 4.12 -8.28
CA ILE A 234 3.46 5.35 -8.83
C ILE A 234 4.91 5.52 -8.35
N PHE A 235 5.17 5.35 -7.05
CA PHE A 235 6.53 5.39 -6.51
C PHE A 235 7.43 4.31 -7.12
N ASN A 236 6.91 3.10 -7.33
CA ASN A 236 7.65 2.01 -7.95
C ASN A 236 8.03 2.29 -9.41
N VAL A 237 7.18 2.98 -10.18
CA VAL A 237 7.51 3.41 -11.56
C VAL A 237 8.68 4.40 -11.54
N ALA A 238 8.65 5.39 -10.64
CA ALA A 238 9.76 6.33 -10.50
C ALA A 238 11.06 5.62 -10.08
N LEU A 239 10.97 4.70 -9.11
CA LEU A 239 12.10 3.87 -8.68
C LEU A 239 12.68 3.03 -9.84
N PHE A 240 11.82 2.41 -10.65
CA PHE A 240 12.24 1.62 -11.81
C PHE A 240 13.05 2.45 -12.80
N LEU A 241 12.65 3.70 -13.09
CA LEU A 241 13.37 4.59 -13.99
C LEU A 241 14.77 4.93 -13.44
N VAL A 242 14.85 5.27 -12.15
CA VAL A 242 16.13 5.59 -11.48
C VAL A 242 17.06 4.38 -11.47
N LEU A 243 16.56 3.20 -11.10
CA LEU A 243 17.36 1.96 -11.08
C LEU A 243 17.80 1.54 -12.48
N SER A 244 16.99 1.80 -13.51
CA SER A 244 17.36 1.55 -14.90
C SER A 244 18.52 2.44 -15.34
N MET A 245 18.51 3.74 -14.99
CA MET A 245 19.65 4.63 -15.25
C MET A 245 20.93 4.14 -14.57
N ILE A 246 20.83 3.72 -13.30
CA ILE A 246 21.95 3.15 -12.53
C ILE A 246 22.46 1.86 -13.20
N TYR A 247 21.56 1.01 -13.69
CA TYR A 247 21.91 -0.22 -14.41
C TYR A 247 22.69 0.07 -15.71
N PHE A 248 22.28 1.09 -16.48
CA PHE A 248 23.03 1.51 -17.68
C PHE A 248 24.42 2.05 -17.32
N VAL A 249 24.53 2.89 -16.29
CA VAL A 249 25.83 3.39 -15.80
C VAL A 249 26.71 2.25 -15.31
N GLY A 250 26.13 1.28 -14.60
CA GLY A 250 26.78 0.04 -14.17
C GLY A 250 27.31 -0.79 -15.34
N CYS A 251 26.53 -0.94 -16.40
CA CYS A 251 26.95 -1.61 -17.63
C CYS A 251 28.15 -0.90 -18.28
N CYS A 252 28.13 0.43 -18.35
CA CYS A 252 29.24 1.23 -18.84
C CYS A 252 30.51 1.06 -17.98
N ALA A 253 30.38 1.09 -16.66
CA ALA A 253 31.49 0.86 -15.74
C ALA A 253 32.07 -0.56 -15.90
N ARG A 254 31.23 -1.60 -16.06
CA ARG A 254 31.68 -2.98 -16.30
C ARG A 254 32.51 -3.10 -17.57
N ARG A 255 31.99 -2.57 -18.68
CA ARG A 255 32.66 -2.62 -19.99
C ARG A 255 34.03 -1.95 -19.94
N ASN A 256 34.17 -0.92 -19.12
CA ASN A 256 35.44 -0.25 -18.91
C ASN A 256 36.40 -1.06 -18.03
N ALA A 257 35.92 -1.68 -16.94
CA ALA A 257 36.74 -2.54 -16.09
C ALA A 257 37.28 -3.77 -16.85
N SER A 258 36.45 -4.42 -17.68
CA SER A 258 36.89 -5.55 -18.51
C SER A 258 37.95 -5.17 -19.54
N ARG A 259 37.84 -3.97 -20.12
CA ARG A 259 38.85 -3.43 -21.07
C ARG A 259 40.18 -3.08 -20.39
N SER A 260 40.17 -2.75 -19.10
CA SER A 260 41.39 -2.52 -18.33
C SER A 260 42.11 -3.83 -18.04
N GLN A 261 41.37 -4.88 -17.68
CA GLN A 261 41.94 -6.22 -17.45
C GLN A 261 42.51 -6.84 -18.72
N SER A 262 41.92 -6.62 -19.90
CA SER A 262 42.46 -7.16 -21.16
C SER A 262 43.72 -6.44 -21.67
N LYS A 263 44.12 -5.33 -21.04
CA LYS A 263 45.30 -4.54 -21.41
C LYS A 263 46.50 -4.76 -20.49
N THR A 264 46.32 -5.55 -19.43
CA THR A 264 47.36 -5.93 -18.47
C THR A 264 47.72 -7.39 -18.72
#